data_AF-A0A821BMY1-F1
#
_entry.id   AF-A0A821BMY1-F1
#
_cell.length_a   1.000
_cell.length_b   1.000
_cell.length_c   1.000
_cell.angle_alpha   90.00
_cell.angle_beta   90.00
_cell.angle_gamma   90.00
#
_symmetry.space_group_name_H-M   'P 1'
#
loop_
_entity.id
_entity.type
_entity.pdbx_description
1 polymer ?
#
loop_
_entity_poly.entity_id
_entity_poly.type
_entity_poly.pdbx_seq_one_letter_code
_entity_poly.pdbx_strand_id
1 'polypeptide(L)'
;GHTRALIKAWNDIHGGTSLETLQVINKFDEFLSSINYPHSLHRKVKDFRRFNNWKASQLRLFLLYLALPFLLFFSCYFPPLLVYHFSLFSIYIRTLCKFDDRQHVYDVRPFIENHLRRFSEFYESKELLSTHCQYHLWEQVVRHGSLSATRYD
;
A
#
# COMPACT_ATOMS: atom_id res chain seq x y z
N GLY A 1 10.52 -3.82 1.76
CA GLY A 1 11.03 -3.29 0.48
C GLY A 1 10.06 -2.30 -0.09
N HIS A 2 9.08 -2.75 -0.87
CA HIS A 2 8.25 -1.90 -1.74
C HIS A 2 7.22 -0.99 -1.04
N THR A 3 6.32 -1.53 -0.20
CA THR A 3 5.29 -0.74 0.51
C THR A 3 5.91 0.34 1.40
N ARG A 4 7.09 0.05 1.98
CA ARG A 4 7.84 1.02 2.76
C ARG A 4 8.49 2.08 1.87
N ALA A 5 9.01 1.72 0.68
CA ALA A 5 9.52 2.69 -0.28
C ALA A 5 8.40 3.62 -0.80
N LEU A 6 7.20 3.08 -1.04
CA LEU A 6 6.00 3.85 -1.41
C LEU A 6 5.64 4.88 -0.34
N ILE A 7 5.52 4.44 0.92
CA ILE A 7 5.18 5.34 2.04
C ILE A 7 6.35 6.29 2.35
N LYS A 8 7.59 5.87 2.10
CA LYS A 8 8.76 6.75 2.23
C LYS A 8 8.72 7.85 1.17
N ALA A 9 8.42 7.53 -0.09
CA ALA A 9 8.25 8.55 -1.13
C ALA A 9 7.18 9.58 -0.75
N TRP A 10 6.10 9.16 -0.07
CA TRP A 10 5.09 10.07 0.48
C TRP A 10 5.65 11.00 1.55
N ASN A 11 6.41 10.43 2.47
CA ASN A 11 7.05 11.20 3.52
C ASN A 11 8.16 12.10 2.98
N ASP A 12 8.85 11.73 1.90
CA ASP A 12 9.93 12.51 1.34
C ASP A 12 9.39 13.73 0.55
N ILE A 13 8.22 13.59 -0.11
CA ILE A 13 7.45 14.74 -0.67
C ILE A 13 7.11 15.76 0.43
N HIS A 14 6.76 15.24 1.60
CA HIS A 14 6.40 15.99 2.80
C HIS A 14 7.54 15.93 3.84
N GLY A 15 8.79 15.88 3.40
CA GLY A 15 9.95 15.66 4.27
C GLY A 15 10.54 16.97 4.80
N GLY A 16 10.04 18.10 4.30
CA GLY A 16 10.48 19.43 4.71
C GLY A 16 10.00 19.78 6.12
N THR A 17 10.79 20.60 6.83
CA THR A 17 10.38 21.21 8.10
C THR A 17 9.42 22.39 7.91
N SER A 18 8.84 22.57 6.72
CA SER A 18 7.91 23.67 6.47
C SER A 18 6.63 23.50 7.30
N LEU A 19 6.05 24.61 7.71
CA LEU A 19 4.81 24.63 8.51
C LEU A 19 3.66 23.91 7.80
N GLU A 20 3.55 24.07 6.48
CA GLU A 20 2.55 23.41 5.63
C GLU A 20 2.68 21.88 5.68
N THR A 21 3.92 21.37 5.62
CA THR A 21 4.22 19.95 5.71
C THR A 21 3.77 19.36 7.05
N LEU A 22 4.06 20.06 8.15
CA LEU A 22 3.65 19.63 9.49
C LEU A 22 2.13 19.62 9.64
N GLN A 23 1.41 20.57 9.05
CA GLN A 23 -0.04 20.61 9.05
C GLN A 23 -0.65 19.44 8.27
N VAL A 24 -0.09 19.09 7.10
CA VAL A 24 -0.53 17.93 6.31
C VAL A 24 -0.33 16.63 7.10
N ILE A 25 0.85 16.46 7.70
CA ILE A 25 1.16 15.27 8.50
C ILE A 25 0.26 15.19 9.74
N ASN A 26 -0.07 16.31 10.40
CA ASN A 26 -1.03 16.32 11.50
C ASN A 26 -2.40 15.79 11.05
N LYS A 27 -2.90 16.21 9.89
CA LYS A 27 -4.16 15.69 9.33
C LYS A 27 -4.11 14.18 9.07
N PHE A 28 -2.97 13.68 8.61
CA PHE A 28 -2.77 12.25 8.41
C PHE A 28 -2.86 11.47 9.73
N ASP A 29 -2.23 11.98 10.79
CA ASP A 29 -2.27 11.37 12.12
C ASP A 29 -3.67 11.43 12.75
N GLU A 30 -4.36 12.56 12.62
CA GLU A 30 -5.76 12.73 13.05
C GLU A 30 -6.67 11.71 12.36
N PHE A 31 -6.52 11.54 11.04
CA PHE A 31 -7.24 10.50 10.32
C PHE A 31 -6.92 9.11 10.84
N LEU A 32 -5.64 8.76 10.98
CA LEU A 32 -5.24 7.41 11.42
C LEU A 32 -5.69 7.10 12.86
N SER A 33 -5.69 8.11 13.74
CA SER A 33 -6.14 7.98 15.14
C SER A 33 -7.66 7.92 15.27
N SER A 34 -8.41 8.49 14.32
CA SER A 34 -9.88 8.40 14.29
C SER A 34 -10.41 7.01 13.94
N ILE A 35 -9.55 6.10 13.46
CA ILE A 35 -9.95 4.77 13.01
C ILE A 35 -10.27 3.86 14.21
N ASN A 36 -11.51 3.41 14.28
CA ASN A 36 -11.96 2.39 15.23
C ASN A 36 -11.64 1.00 14.72
N TYR A 37 -10.51 0.45 15.16
CA TYR A 37 -10.10 -0.92 14.82
C TYR A 37 -10.95 -1.96 15.59
N PRO A 38 -11.37 -3.06 14.94
CA PRO A 38 -11.96 -4.21 15.62
C PRO A 38 -11.07 -4.72 16.76
N HIS A 39 -11.69 -5.16 17.86
CA HIS A 39 -10.98 -5.66 19.05
C HIS A 39 -10.04 -6.84 18.77
N SER A 40 -10.31 -7.61 17.71
CA SER A 40 -9.48 -8.74 17.27
C SER A 40 -8.14 -8.32 16.62
N LEU A 41 -7.96 -7.04 16.27
CA LEU A 41 -6.69 -6.55 15.72
C LEU A 41 -5.72 -6.16 16.84
N HIS A 42 -4.79 -7.06 17.15
CA HIS A 42 -3.75 -6.82 18.17
C HIS A 42 -2.76 -5.70 17.82
N ARG A 43 -2.63 -5.31 16.55
CA ARG A 43 -1.71 -4.25 16.12
C ARG A 43 -2.44 -3.21 15.29
N LYS A 44 -2.40 -1.97 15.76
CA LYS A 44 -2.96 -0.80 15.09
C LYS A 44 -1.89 -0.09 14.28
N VAL A 45 -2.28 0.64 13.24
CA VAL A 45 -1.37 1.55 12.54
C VAL A 45 -1.01 2.69 13.50
N LYS A 46 0.26 3.07 13.54
CA LYS A 46 0.75 4.19 14.36
C LYS A 46 0.65 5.48 13.56
N ASP A 47 0.92 6.60 14.21
CA ASP A 47 1.11 7.91 13.59
C ASP A 47 2.00 7.80 12.33
N PHE A 48 1.58 8.50 11.29
CA PHE A 48 2.28 8.68 10.03
C PHE A 48 3.64 9.34 10.24
N ARG A 49 3.76 10.29 11.19
CA ARG A 49 5.06 10.84 11.64
C ARG A 49 6.10 9.77 11.97
N ARG A 50 5.65 8.61 12.42
CA ARG A 50 6.49 7.50 12.86
C ARG A 50 6.48 6.34 11.85
N PHE A 51 6.15 6.58 10.57
CA PHE A 51 6.03 5.53 9.56
C PHE A 51 7.31 4.68 9.43
N ASN A 52 8.50 5.29 9.57
CA ASN A 52 9.78 4.59 9.56
C ASN A 52 9.86 3.48 10.64
N ASN A 53 9.13 3.64 11.73
CA ASN A 53 9.07 2.71 12.86
C ASN A 53 7.92 1.70 12.75
N TRP A 54 7.16 1.70 11.65
CA TRP A 54 6.08 0.74 11.45
C TRP A 54 6.62 -0.66 11.19
N LYS A 55 6.14 -1.63 11.96
CA LYS A 55 6.44 -3.06 11.75
C LYS A 55 5.76 -3.55 10.46
N ALA A 56 6.25 -4.65 9.89
CA ALA A 56 5.67 -5.27 8.69
C ALA A 56 4.16 -5.53 8.80
N SER A 57 3.68 -5.96 9.98
CA SER A 57 2.24 -6.17 10.24
C SER A 57 1.41 -4.88 10.13
N GLN A 58 1.98 -3.73 10.52
CA GLN A 58 1.29 -2.43 10.45
C GLN A 58 1.26 -1.92 9.02
N LEU A 59 2.37 -2.09 8.29
CA LEU A 59 2.42 -1.81 6.85
C LEU A 59 1.40 -2.65 6.08
N ARG A 60 1.29 -3.94 6.42
CA ARG A 60 0.28 -4.84 5.83
C ARG A 60 -1.14 -4.37 6.13
N LEU A 61 -1.43 -4.02 7.39
CA LEU A 61 -2.75 -3.51 7.78
C LEU A 61 -3.11 -2.22 7.04
N PHE A 62 -2.16 -1.28 6.96
CA PHE A 62 -2.34 -0.06 6.19
C PHE A 62 -2.66 -0.37 4.73
N LEU A 63 -1.83 -1.17 4.06
CA LEU A 63 -1.99 -1.49 2.65
C LEU A 63 -3.32 -2.18 2.32
N LEU A 64 -3.75 -3.13 3.16
CA LEU A 64 -4.93 -3.93 2.88
C LEU A 64 -6.25 -3.19 3.16
N TYR A 65 -6.28 -2.31 4.15
CA TYR A 65 -7.53 -1.77 4.67
C TYR A 65 -7.60 -0.25 4.66
N LEU A 66 -6.48 0.44 4.81
CA LEU A 66 -6.46 1.90 5.03
C LEU A 66 -5.92 2.69 3.85
N ALA A 67 -5.10 2.08 2.99
CA ALA A 67 -4.42 2.74 1.88
C ALA A 67 -5.39 3.45 0.93
N LEU A 68 -6.46 2.78 0.49
CA LEU A 68 -7.44 3.37 -0.43
C LEU A 68 -8.29 4.47 0.23
N PRO A 69 -8.89 4.27 1.43
CA PRO A 69 -9.56 5.37 2.14
C PRO A 69 -8.64 6.57 2.38
N PHE A 70 -7.41 6.31 2.82
CA PHE A 70 -6.41 7.35 3.06
C PHE A 70 -6.14 8.15 1.78
N LEU A 71 -5.91 7.47 0.66
CA LEU A 71 -5.74 8.12 -0.64
C LEU A 71 -6.95 8.95 -1.05
N LEU A 72 -8.17 8.47 -0.81
CA LEU A 72 -9.38 9.22 -1.16
C LEU A 72 -9.46 10.56 -0.43
N PHE A 73 -9.08 10.61 0.85
CA PHE A 73 -9.10 11.83 1.65
C PHE A 73 -7.92 12.77 1.38
N PHE A 74 -6.77 12.22 0.97
CA PHE A 74 -5.51 12.96 0.93
C PHE A 74 -4.85 13.02 -0.45
N SER A 75 -5.51 12.57 -1.51
CA SER A 75 -4.97 12.54 -2.88
C SER A 75 -4.45 13.90 -3.35
N CYS A 76 -5.09 15.01 -2.94
CA CYS A 76 -4.67 16.36 -3.28
C CYS A 76 -3.28 16.75 -2.73
N TYR A 77 -2.80 16.04 -1.70
CA TYR A 77 -1.46 16.25 -1.13
C TYR A 77 -0.39 15.40 -1.81
N PHE A 78 -0.75 14.63 -2.85
CA PHE A 78 0.18 13.73 -3.53
C PHE A 78 0.19 13.99 -5.04
N PRO A 79 1.33 13.75 -5.71
CA PRO A 79 1.38 13.73 -7.16
C PRO A 79 0.34 12.74 -7.72
N PRO A 80 -0.50 13.13 -8.70
CA PRO A 80 -1.58 12.29 -9.22
C PRO A 80 -1.09 10.92 -9.68
N LEU A 81 0.11 10.91 -10.26
CA LEU A 81 0.72 9.69 -10.77
C LEU A 81 1.04 8.70 -9.64
N LEU A 82 1.54 9.18 -8.50
CA LEU A 82 1.82 8.34 -7.34
C LEU A 82 0.53 7.81 -6.68
N VAL A 83 -0.54 8.61 -6.66
CA VAL A 83 -1.87 8.17 -6.21
C VAL A 83 -2.39 7.03 -7.08
N TYR A 84 -2.27 7.17 -8.41
CA TYR A 84 -2.68 6.15 -9.37
C TYR A 84 -1.94 4.83 -9.14
N HIS A 85 -0.61 4.87 -9.06
CA HIS A 85 0.22 3.68 -8.85
C HIS A 85 -0.07 2.99 -7.51
N PHE A 86 -0.22 3.77 -6.43
CA PHE A 86 -0.52 3.20 -5.12
C PHE A 86 -1.93 2.60 -5.07
N SER A 87 -2.90 3.19 -5.78
CA SER A 87 -4.25 2.65 -5.91
C SER A 87 -4.23 1.29 -6.61
N LEU A 88 -3.58 1.22 -7.78
CA LEU A 88 -3.45 -0.03 -8.54
C LEU A 88 -2.77 -1.13 -7.73
N PHE A 89 -1.66 -0.80 -7.06
CA PHE A 89 -0.94 -1.77 -6.23
C PHE A 89 -1.78 -2.23 -5.03
N SER A 90 -2.50 -1.33 -4.36
CA SER A 90 -3.36 -1.67 -3.22
C SER A 90 -4.52 -2.56 -3.65
N ILE A 91 -5.16 -2.26 -4.79
CA ILE A 91 -6.25 -3.09 -5.35
C ILE A 91 -5.72 -4.46 -5.74
N TYR A 92 -4.56 -4.53 -6.41
CA TYR A 92 -3.90 -5.78 -6.76
C TYR A 92 -3.67 -6.67 -5.53
N ILE A 93 -2.97 -6.15 -4.52
CA ILE A 93 -2.65 -6.93 -3.31
C ILE A 93 -3.93 -7.35 -2.55
N ARG A 94 -4.91 -6.46 -2.43
CA ARG A 94 -6.17 -6.78 -1.75
C ARG A 94 -6.93 -7.90 -2.47
N THR A 95 -6.97 -7.86 -3.80
CA THR A 95 -7.60 -8.90 -4.62
C THR A 95 -6.87 -10.23 -4.46
N LEU A 96 -5.53 -10.24 -4.46
CA LEU A 96 -4.75 -11.44 -4.20
C LEU A 96 -4.93 -12.03 -2.79
N CYS A 97 -5.28 -11.19 -1.81
CA CYS A 97 -5.62 -11.64 -0.46
C CYS A 97 -7.05 -12.17 -0.33
N LYS A 98 -8.00 -11.66 -1.14
CA LYS A 98 -9.40 -12.07 -1.08
C LYS A 98 -10.05 -11.91 -2.46
N PHE A 99 -10.50 -13.04 -3.01
CA PHE A 99 -11.25 -13.13 -4.25
C PHE A 99 -12.22 -14.32 -4.14
N ASP A 100 -13.40 -14.18 -4.72
CA ASP A 100 -14.40 -15.26 -4.78
C ASP A 100 -14.18 -16.14 -6.03
N ASP A 101 -13.79 -15.52 -7.15
CA ASP A 101 -13.43 -16.18 -8.41
C ASP A 101 -11.95 -15.92 -8.77
N ARG A 102 -11.26 -16.95 -9.24
CA ARG A 102 -9.91 -16.84 -9.80
C ARG A 102 -9.88 -15.90 -11.01
N GLN A 103 -10.99 -15.70 -11.72
CA GLN A 103 -11.07 -14.72 -12.80
C GLN A 103 -10.67 -13.31 -12.31
N HIS A 104 -11.06 -12.91 -11.10
CA HIS A 104 -10.66 -11.63 -10.53
C HIS A 104 -9.14 -11.48 -10.40
N VAL A 105 -8.42 -12.58 -10.15
CA VAL A 105 -6.95 -12.57 -10.07
C VAL A 105 -6.34 -12.31 -11.45
N TYR A 106 -6.92 -12.87 -12.51
CA TYR A 106 -6.52 -12.56 -13.88
C TYR A 106 -6.85 -11.11 -14.26
N ASP A 107 -8.00 -10.60 -13.84
CA ASP A 107 -8.46 -9.26 -14.21
C ASP A 107 -7.59 -8.15 -13.58
N VAL A 108 -6.98 -8.40 -12.41
CA VAL A 108 -6.07 -7.44 -11.77
C VAL A 108 -4.61 -7.60 -12.21
N ARG A 109 -4.27 -8.60 -13.04
CA ARG A 109 -2.91 -8.77 -13.58
C ARG A 109 -2.39 -7.51 -14.29
N PRO A 110 -3.16 -6.82 -15.17
CA PRO A 110 -2.66 -5.63 -15.85
C PRO A 110 -2.26 -4.50 -14.87
N PHE A 111 -2.78 -4.51 -13.64
CA PHE A 111 -2.52 -3.47 -12.65
C PHE A 111 -1.07 -3.55 -12.16
N ILE A 112 -0.58 -4.77 -11.88
CA ILE A 112 0.81 -4.96 -11.48
C ILE A 112 1.75 -4.78 -12.67
N GLU A 113 1.37 -5.21 -13.88
CA GLU A 113 2.19 -5.03 -15.08
C GLU A 113 2.40 -3.54 -15.40
N ASN A 114 1.34 -2.75 -15.33
CA ASN A 114 1.42 -1.31 -15.55
C ASN A 114 2.18 -0.61 -14.41
N HIS A 115 1.98 -1.05 -13.16
CA HIS A 115 2.72 -0.53 -12.02
C HIS A 115 4.23 -0.75 -12.16
N LEU A 116 4.63 -1.94 -12.61
CA LEU A 116 6.03 -2.32 -12.77
C LEU A 116 6.68 -1.66 -14.00
N ARG A 117 5.97 -1.54 -15.12
CA ARG A 117 6.48 -0.86 -16.33
C ARG A 117 6.96 0.56 -16.04
N ARG A 118 6.26 1.27 -15.15
CA ARG A 118 6.54 2.66 -14.78
C ARG A 118 7.31 2.79 -13.48
N PHE A 119 7.78 1.67 -12.91
CA PHE A 119 8.42 1.66 -11.59
C PHE A 119 9.63 2.60 -11.51
N SER A 120 10.45 2.65 -12.55
CA SER A 120 11.62 3.54 -12.63
C SER A 120 11.27 5.03 -12.67
N GLU A 121 10.03 5.41 -12.96
CA GLU A 121 9.57 6.81 -12.92
C GLU A 121 9.45 7.33 -11.47
N PHE A 122 9.41 6.44 -10.48
CA PHE A 122 9.17 6.78 -9.07
C PHE A 122 10.33 6.41 -8.14
N TYR A 123 11.17 5.47 -8.55
CA TYR A 123 12.22 4.91 -7.71
C TYR A 123 13.56 5.00 -8.42
N GLU A 124 14.51 5.68 -7.79
CA GLU A 124 15.90 5.81 -8.26
C GLU A 124 16.63 4.45 -8.36
N SER A 125 16.10 3.39 -7.74
CA SER A 125 16.70 2.06 -7.65
C SER A 125 16.27 1.14 -8.79
N LYS A 126 17.26 0.48 -9.39
CA LYS A 126 17.11 -0.72 -10.25
C LYS A 126 16.18 -1.74 -9.60
N GLU A 127 15.41 -2.45 -10.44
CA GLU A 127 14.54 -3.55 -10.05
C GLU A 127 15.21 -4.43 -8.99
N LEU A 128 14.66 -4.39 -7.78
CA LEU A 128 15.05 -5.32 -6.74
C LEU A 128 14.41 -6.67 -7.08
N LEU A 129 15.05 -7.78 -6.72
CA LEU A 129 14.47 -9.12 -6.78
C LEU A 129 13.04 -9.17 -6.23
N SER A 130 12.75 -8.37 -5.19
CA SER A 130 11.42 -8.21 -4.61
C SER A 130 10.36 -7.66 -5.57
N THR A 131 10.75 -6.80 -6.52
CA THR A 131 9.89 -6.20 -7.54
C THR A 131 9.55 -7.25 -8.61
N HIS A 132 10.53 -8.04 -9.04
CA HIS A 132 10.31 -9.16 -9.95
C HIS A 132 9.44 -10.27 -9.31
N CYS A 133 9.64 -10.59 -8.02
CA CYS A 133 8.76 -11.52 -7.31
C CYS A 133 7.30 -11.04 -7.23
N GLN A 134 7.05 -9.72 -7.25
CA GLN A 134 5.67 -9.18 -7.26
C GLN A 134 4.95 -9.42 -8.58
N TYR A 135 5.69 -9.43 -9.70
CA TYR A 135 5.16 -9.73 -11.02
C TYR A 135 4.54 -11.13 -11.07
N HIS A 136 5.20 -12.12 -10.47
CA HIS A 136 4.74 -13.51 -10.46
C HIS A 136 3.75 -13.84 -9.35
N LEU A 137 3.40 -12.88 -8.48
CA LEU A 137 2.61 -13.15 -7.29
C LEU A 137 1.18 -13.61 -7.63
N TRP A 138 0.58 -13.06 -8.68
CA TRP A 138 -0.74 -13.51 -9.14
C TRP A 138 -0.70 -14.96 -9.63
N GLU A 139 0.37 -15.39 -10.31
CA GLU A 139 0.53 -16.78 -10.76
C GLU A 139 0.60 -17.73 -9.57
N GLN A 140 1.32 -17.34 -8.52
CA GLN A 140 1.39 -18.11 -7.28
C GLN A 140 0.02 -18.22 -6.62
N VAL A 141 -0.78 -17.15 -6.63
CA VAL A 141 -2.13 -17.16 -6.06
C VAL A 141 -3.08 -18.04 -6.85
N VAL A 142 -3.01 -18.01 -8.19
CA VAL A 142 -3.80 -18.91 -9.04
C VAL A 142 -3.48 -20.37 -8.72
N ARG A 143 -2.19 -20.71 -8.56
CA ARG A 143 -1.72 -22.08 -8.32
C ARG A 143 -1.94 -22.57 -6.89
N HIS A 144 -1.79 -21.70 -5.89
CA HIS A 144 -1.69 -22.11 -4.48
C HIS A 144 -2.79 -21.53 -3.58
N GLY A 145 -3.67 -20.68 -4.12
CA GLY A 145 -4.73 -20.02 -3.36
C GLY A 145 -4.33 -18.64 -2.83
N SER A 146 -5.23 -18.02 -2.07
CA SER A 146 -5.07 -16.62 -1.63
C SER A 146 -3.81 -16.38 -0.80
N LEU A 147 -3.32 -15.12 -0.80
CA LEU A 147 -2.23 -14.68 0.08
C LEU A 147 -2.63 -14.55 1.56
N SER A 148 -3.93 -14.70 1.88
CA SER A 148 -4.37 -14.67 3.27
C SER A 148 -4.00 -15.98 3.96
N ALA A 149 -3.34 -15.87 5.12
CA ALA A 149 -3.01 -17.04 5.95
C ALA A 149 -4.25 -17.64 6.65
N THR A 150 -5.37 -16.92 6.63
CA THR A 150 -6.66 -17.43 7.11
C THR A 150 -7.31 -18.23 5.99
N ARG A 151 -7.21 -19.56 6.07
CA ARG A 151 -8.23 -20.44 5.51
C ARG A 151 -9.53 -20.06 6.23
N TYR A 152 -10.42 -19.38 5.53
CA TYR A 152 -11.83 -19.44 5.91
C TYR A 152 -12.30 -20.78 5.34
N ASP A 153 -12.44 -21.74 6.25
CA ASP A 153 -13.32 -22.90 6.03
C ASP A 153 -14.78 -22.41 5.89
#